data_AF-A0A101TAE3-F1
#
_entry.id   AF-A0A101TAE3-F1
#
_cell.length_a   1.000
_cell.length_b   1.000
_cell.length_c   1.000
_cell.angle_alpha   90.00
_cell.angle_beta   90.00
_cell.angle_gamma   90.00
#
_symmetry.space_group_name_H-M   'P 1'
#
loop_
_entity.id
_entity.type
_entity.pdbx_description
1 polymer ?
#
loop_
_entity_poly.entity_id
_entity_poly.type
_entity_poly.pdbx_seq_one_letter_code
_entity_poly.pdbx_strand_id
1 'polypeptide(L)'
;MRVTRMSRTQKGAAFGLSLAALAAGATAGAGPAVAQPKAAPAAAAAADCSAAYRIEQKLSTGTTWRMCWRYEAKSGLVLEKVSYQPPGEPKPIRVLNSAKIAQIHVPYDDGKNEYNDVTDYNFGSGLVNLKPAECPGGTIKTIKVPETAPADSNVKGMCTTTRSRGHAYRMQADNNKVYQAQGKDLLIYTVNKVGWYEYMTEWRFSDDGTVNMNVGATGSLSPFDYDAGDGRGWPIGKGAQAKATSHSHNVFWRLDFGLDGSSANKIEQYDSKVSAPASGQQGPTNKTTRTAVTKELAGDAKNMRWWRVVSATGKNKDGHARSYELVPGATTKYSGRGFTQHDVYFTEYNKCEKYASNNPLNCGTGHPKTVDKWVNGQTLKHPVVWVNVGFHHIARDEDQQPMPVHWQGFSIAPRDVTAMNPLTPSALKDENGIPRNGG
;
A
#
# COMPACT_ATOMS: atom_id res chain seq x y z
N MET A 1 -15.15 85.29 11.39
CA MET A 1 -16.52 84.93 11.80
C MET A 1 -16.45 84.26 13.16
N ARG A 2 -17.27 84.78 14.08
CA ARG A 2 -17.64 84.38 15.46
C ARG A 2 -17.24 82.96 15.92
N VAL A 3 -16.51 82.78 17.04
CA VAL A 3 -16.99 82.79 18.47
C VAL A 3 -17.77 81.49 18.77
N THR A 4 -17.60 80.68 19.83
CA THR A 4 -16.63 80.44 20.92
C THR A 4 -17.31 79.41 21.87
N ARG A 5 -16.52 78.74 22.75
CA ARG A 5 -16.84 78.46 24.18
C ARG A 5 -17.89 77.36 24.46
N MET A 6 -17.87 76.60 25.57
CA MET A 6 -17.25 76.81 26.87
C MET A 6 -17.31 75.52 27.75
N SER A 7 -16.27 75.30 28.58
CA SER A 7 -16.30 75.03 30.05
C SER A 7 -16.98 73.76 30.61
N ARG A 8 -16.71 73.24 31.81
CA ARG A 8 -15.79 73.57 32.92
C ARG A 8 -15.74 72.37 33.88
N THR A 9 -14.57 72.20 34.47
CA THR A 9 -14.22 71.69 35.83
C THR A 9 -15.30 71.80 36.94
N GLN A 10 -15.30 70.88 37.92
CA GLN A 10 -14.74 71.09 39.28
C GLN A 10 -15.19 70.05 40.34
N LYS A 11 -14.20 69.68 41.18
CA LYS A 11 -14.21 69.56 42.66
C LYS A 11 -14.91 68.40 43.37
N GLY A 12 -14.19 67.87 44.36
CA GLY A 12 -14.77 67.19 45.51
C GLY A 12 -13.75 66.42 46.35
N ALA A 13 -12.91 67.13 47.09
CA ALA A 13 -12.11 66.56 48.18
C ALA A 13 -12.96 66.48 49.46
N ALA A 14 -12.83 65.40 50.24
CA ALA A 14 -13.07 65.45 51.68
C ALA A 14 -12.34 64.30 52.40
N PHE A 15 -11.49 64.71 53.34
CA PHE A 15 -10.81 63.93 54.36
C PHE A 15 -11.80 63.42 55.41
N GLY A 16 -11.49 62.27 56.01
CA GLY A 16 -12.12 61.81 57.26
C GLY A 16 -11.33 60.66 57.89
N LEU A 17 -10.51 60.98 58.90
CA LEU A 17 -10.00 60.04 59.91
C LEU A 17 -11.18 59.41 60.66
N SER A 18 -11.17 58.18 61.18
CA SER A 18 -10.35 57.72 62.31
C SER A 18 -10.59 56.23 62.61
N LEU A 19 -9.58 55.64 63.26
CA LEU A 19 -9.45 54.31 63.87
C LEU A 19 -10.71 53.59 64.38
N ALA A 20 -10.76 52.25 64.23
CA ALA A 20 -10.56 51.31 65.36
C ALA A 20 -10.76 49.83 64.97
N ALA A 21 -10.02 48.99 65.72
CA ALA A 21 -10.26 47.59 66.06
C ALA A 21 -9.92 46.49 65.03
N LEU A 22 -8.82 45.79 65.33
CA LEU A 22 -8.51 44.45 64.86
C LEU A 22 -9.62 43.45 65.20
N ALA A 23 -10.06 42.68 64.20
CA ALA A 23 -10.60 41.35 64.40
C ALA A 23 -9.96 40.43 63.36
N ALA A 24 -9.29 39.38 63.84
CA ALA A 24 -8.60 38.39 63.03
C ALA A 24 -9.59 37.62 62.14
N GLY A 25 -9.41 37.73 60.83
CA GLY A 25 -10.05 36.89 59.83
C GLY A 25 -8.97 36.21 58.98
N ALA A 26 -8.96 34.88 58.97
CA ALA A 26 -7.96 34.06 58.30
C ALA A 26 -7.80 34.41 56.81
N THR A 27 -6.59 34.82 56.41
CA THR A 27 -6.23 35.01 55.01
C THR A 27 -5.98 33.65 54.36
N ALA A 28 -6.94 33.18 53.56
CA ALA A 28 -6.66 32.16 52.55
C ALA A 28 -5.78 32.80 51.46
N GLY A 29 -4.48 32.52 51.51
CA GLY A 29 -3.55 32.95 50.48
C GLY A 29 -3.92 32.32 49.14
N ALA A 30 -4.29 33.15 48.17
CA ALA A 30 -4.31 32.76 46.77
C ALA A 30 -2.86 32.54 46.32
N GLY A 31 -2.46 31.27 46.23
CA GLY A 31 -1.19 30.88 45.63
C GLY A 31 -1.14 31.20 44.13
N PRO A 32 0.06 31.33 43.54
CA PRO A 32 0.22 31.66 42.13
C PRO A 32 -0.46 30.60 41.27
N ALA A 33 -1.25 31.04 40.29
CA ALA A 33 -1.87 30.17 39.29
C ALA A 33 -0.77 29.45 38.51
N VAL A 34 -0.49 28.20 38.88
CA VAL A 34 0.39 27.31 38.13
C VAL A 34 -0.34 26.95 36.85
N ALA A 35 0.12 27.52 35.73
CA ALA A 35 -0.30 27.08 34.41
C ALA A 35 0.01 25.59 34.28
N GLN A 36 -1.02 24.76 34.20
CA GLN A 36 -0.84 23.33 33.95
C GLN A 36 -0.13 23.13 32.61
N PRO A 37 0.92 22.29 32.54
CA PRO A 37 1.52 21.92 31.27
C PRO A 37 0.46 21.25 30.42
N LYS A 38 0.15 21.86 29.26
CA LYS A 38 -0.69 21.24 28.24
C LYS A 38 -0.01 19.92 27.85
N ALA A 39 -0.62 18.80 28.23
CA ALA A 39 -0.08 17.47 27.93
C ALA A 39 0.25 17.39 26.43
N ALA A 40 1.48 17.02 26.12
CA ALA A 40 1.89 16.73 24.75
C ALA A 40 0.93 15.67 24.18
N PRO A 41 0.55 15.76 22.89
CA PRO A 41 -0.26 14.72 22.26
C PRO A 41 0.40 13.36 22.51
N ALA A 42 -0.37 12.42 23.06
CA ALA A 42 0.10 11.06 23.28
C ALA A 42 0.74 10.56 21.99
N ALA A 43 2.00 10.12 22.08
CA ALA A 43 2.71 9.56 20.95
C ALA A 43 1.83 8.50 20.30
N ALA A 44 1.59 8.63 19.00
CA ALA A 44 0.83 7.66 18.23
C ALA A 44 1.39 6.26 18.50
N ALA A 45 0.52 5.29 18.79
CA ALA A 45 0.93 3.92 19.06
C ALA A 45 1.82 3.43 17.91
N ALA A 46 3.10 3.23 18.20
CA ALA A 46 4.03 2.62 17.28
C ALA A 46 3.48 1.25 16.87
N ALA A 47 3.86 0.76 15.69
CA ALA A 47 3.57 -0.64 15.38
C ALA A 47 4.19 -1.51 16.49
N ASP A 48 3.38 -2.36 17.15
CA ASP A 48 3.78 -3.18 18.31
C ASP A 48 4.77 -4.28 17.90
N CYS A 49 6.01 -3.90 17.56
CA CYS A 49 7.16 -4.75 17.35
C CYS A 49 8.41 -4.09 17.94
N SER A 50 9.47 -4.87 18.17
CA SER A 50 10.71 -4.30 18.66
C SER A 50 11.31 -3.32 17.65
N ALA A 51 12.12 -2.37 18.14
CA ALA A 51 12.70 -1.31 17.31
C ALA A 51 13.50 -1.84 16.10
N ALA A 52 14.09 -3.04 16.21
CA ALA A 52 14.84 -3.68 15.12
C ALA A 52 13.95 -3.98 13.89
N TYR A 53 12.70 -4.36 14.15
CA TYR A 53 11.72 -4.79 13.15
C TYR A 53 10.74 -3.69 12.76
N ARG A 54 10.93 -2.46 13.26
CA ARG A 54 10.06 -1.33 12.96
C ARG A 54 10.60 -0.50 11.80
N ILE A 55 9.69 -0.05 10.94
CA ILE A 55 9.92 1.01 9.97
C ILE A 55 8.92 2.13 10.28
N GLU A 56 9.44 3.33 10.51
CA GLU A 56 8.66 4.55 10.63
C GLU A 56 9.34 5.62 9.79
N GLN A 57 8.62 6.12 8.78
CA GLN A 57 9.13 7.15 7.89
C GLN A 57 8.11 8.27 7.77
N LYS A 58 8.51 9.47 8.22
CA LYS A 58 7.82 10.71 7.90
C LYS A 58 8.39 11.25 6.58
N LEU A 59 7.53 11.41 5.59
CA LEU A 59 7.85 11.95 4.28
C LEU A 59 7.86 13.49 4.33
N SER A 60 8.50 14.12 3.35
CA SER A 60 8.63 15.58 3.27
C SER A 60 7.31 16.32 3.19
N THR A 61 6.25 15.66 2.72
CA THR A 61 4.88 16.17 2.67
C THR A 61 4.15 16.10 4.02
N GLY A 62 4.79 15.54 5.05
CA GLY A 62 4.24 15.41 6.41
C GLY A 62 3.52 14.08 6.67
N THR A 63 3.20 13.32 5.62
CA THR A 63 2.69 11.95 5.73
C THR A 63 3.67 11.06 6.48
N THR A 64 3.17 10.22 7.38
CA THR A 64 3.98 9.20 8.07
C THR A 64 3.44 7.80 7.80
N TRP A 65 4.33 6.91 7.37
CA TRP A 65 4.08 5.48 7.26
C TRP A 65 4.75 4.74 8.41
N ARG A 66 4.04 3.77 9.00
CA ARG A 66 4.57 2.90 10.05
C ARG A 66 4.20 1.46 9.81
N MET A 67 5.14 0.57 10.04
CA MET A 67 4.95 -0.88 9.89
C MET A 67 5.98 -1.65 10.71
N CYS A 68 5.66 -2.92 10.91
CA CYS A 68 6.63 -3.93 11.28
C CYS A 68 7.04 -4.70 10.03
N TRP A 69 8.22 -5.29 10.06
CA TRP A 69 8.66 -6.25 9.06
C TRP A 69 9.15 -7.52 9.75
N ARG A 70 8.99 -8.63 9.07
CA ARG A 70 9.67 -9.89 9.39
C ARG A 70 10.08 -10.58 8.09
N TYR A 71 10.88 -11.61 8.22
CA TYR A 71 11.41 -12.34 7.08
C TYR A 71 11.07 -13.82 7.19
N GLU A 72 10.56 -14.41 6.11
CA GLU A 72 10.23 -15.83 5.99
C GLU A 72 11.19 -16.50 5.00
N ALA A 73 11.58 -17.76 5.28
CA ALA A 73 12.36 -18.56 4.32
C ALA A 73 11.62 -18.76 2.98
N LYS A 74 10.28 -18.78 2.99
CA LYS A 74 9.47 -18.91 1.77
C LYS A 74 9.17 -17.56 1.14
N SER A 75 8.26 -16.76 1.72
CA SER A 75 7.80 -15.50 1.11
C SER A 75 8.84 -14.38 1.08
N GLY A 76 9.97 -14.50 1.78
CA GLY A 76 10.91 -13.41 1.97
C GLY A 76 10.33 -12.31 2.87
N LEU A 77 10.33 -11.07 2.39
CA LEU A 77 9.85 -9.91 3.15
C LEU A 77 8.33 -10.00 3.39
N VAL A 78 7.94 -9.90 4.66
CA VAL A 78 6.55 -9.74 5.10
C VAL A 78 6.42 -8.42 5.83
N LEU A 79 5.49 -7.58 5.37
CA LEU A 79 5.12 -6.34 6.06
C LEU A 79 3.90 -6.59 6.92
N GLU A 80 3.94 -6.12 8.15
CA GLU A 80 2.87 -6.30 9.12
C GLU A 80 2.51 -4.98 9.76
N LYS A 81 1.29 -4.88 10.29
CA LYS A 81 0.88 -3.74 11.08
C LYS A 81 1.08 -2.42 10.33
N VAL A 82 0.78 -2.39 9.04
CA VAL A 82 0.96 -1.21 8.17
C VAL A 82 -0.08 -0.15 8.54
N SER A 83 0.37 1.08 8.75
CA SER A 83 -0.49 2.22 9.04
C SER A 83 -0.02 3.48 8.31
N TYR A 84 -1.01 4.27 7.94
CA TYR A 84 -0.90 5.50 7.18
C TYR A 84 -1.38 6.66 8.05
N GLN A 85 -0.61 7.75 8.09
CA GLN A 85 -1.02 8.98 8.76
C GLN A 85 -0.70 10.18 7.86
N PRO A 86 -1.69 10.71 7.12
CA PRO A 86 -1.48 11.94 6.37
C PRO A 86 -1.36 13.16 7.29
N PRO A 87 -0.89 14.31 6.77
CA PRO A 87 -0.89 15.57 7.49
C PRO A 87 -2.28 15.90 8.03
N GLY A 88 -2.35 16.33 9.29
CA GLY A 88 -3.61 16.74 9.92
C GLY A 88 -4.52 15.60 10.42
N GLU A 89 -4.16 14.34 10.21
CA GLU A 89 -4.83 13.23 10.91
C GLU A 89 -4.20 13.00 12.29
N PRO A 90 -5.02 12.99 13.37
CA PRO A 90 -4.50 12.97 14.75
C PRO A 90 -3.93 11.62 15.17
N LYS A 91 -4.34 10.53 14.50
CA LYS A 91 -3.92 9.16 14.82
C LYS A 91 -3.60 8.40 13.52
N PRO A 92 -2.68 7.43 13.55
CA PRO A 92 -2.46 6.53 12.41
C PRO A 92 -3.70 5.72 12.10
N ILE A 93 -3.96 5.54 10.81
CA ILE A 93 -5.03 4.70 10.27
C ILE A 93 -4.39 3.35 9.93
N ARG A 94 -4.88 2.26 10.53
CA ARG A 94 -4.43 0.91 10.18
C ARG A 94 -4.91 0.57 8.77
N VAL A 95 -4.03 -0.02 7.97
CA VAL A 95 -4.31 -0.39 6.56
C VAL A 95 -4.26 -1.91 6.40
N LEU A 96 -3.08 -2.51 6.62
CA LEU A 96 -2.85 -3.95 6.47
C LEU A 96 -2.42 -4.54 7.81
N ASN A 97 -3.04 -5.66 8.17
CA ASN A 97 -2.52 -6.55 9.22
C ASN A 97 -1.24 -7.22 8.74
N SER A 98 -1.25 -7.77 7.53
CA SER A 98 -0.07 -8.34 6.87
C SER A 98 -0.17 -8.28 5.34
N ALA A 99 0.99 -8.21 4.68
CA ALA A 99 1.11 -8.34 3.23
C ALA A 99 2.43 -9.01 2.84
N LYS A 100 2.36 -9.92 1.86
CA LYS A 100 3.52 -10.67 1.38
C LYS A 100 3.33 -11.24 -0.02
N ILE A 101 4.44 -11.63 -0.66
CA ILE A 101 4.41 -12.53 -1.82
C ILE A 101 3.90 -13.91 -1.36
N ALA A 102 2.94 -14.44 -2.11
CA ALA A 102 2.23 -15.67 -1.82
C ALA A 102 2.61 -16.81 -2.78
N GLN A 103 3.08 -16.50 -3.99
CA GLN A 103 3.65 -17.47 -4.92
C GLN A 103 4.36 -16.72 -6.06
N ILE A 104 5.36 -17.36 -6.67
CA ILE A 104 5.86 -17.03 -8.01
C ILE A 104 5.83 -18.33 -8.78
N HIS A 105 4.91 -18.45 -9.73
CA HIS A 105 4.69 -19.67 -10.52
C HIS A 105 5.22 -19.49 -11.94
N VAL A 106 6.19 -20.32 -12.32
CA VAL A 106 6.99 -20.20 -13.55
C VAL A 106 6.86 -21.46 -14.44
N PRO A 107 5.79 -21.56 -15.25
CA PRO A 107 5.66 -22.62 -16.25
C PRO A 107 6.41 -22.26 -17.53
N TYR A 108 7.15 -23.22 -18.08
CA TYR A 108 7.75 -23.11 -19.41
C TYR A 108 6.77 -23.57 -20.49
N ASP A 109 6.77 -22.88 -21.64
CA ASP A 109 5.80 -23.13 -22.71
C ASP A 109 6.01 -24.48 -23.41
N ASP A 110 7.20 -25.08 -23.24
CA ASP A 110 7.47 -26.43 -23.73
C ASP A 110 6.87 -27.55 -22.87
N GLY A 111 6.35 -27.19 -21.68
CA GLY A 111 5.70 -28.09 -20.73
C GLY A 111 6.64 -29.01 -19.96
N LYS A 112 7.97 -28.90 -20.14
CA LYS A 112 8.93 -29.77 -19.44
C LYS A 112 9.15 -29.36 -17.99
N ASN A 113 9.13 -28.05 -17.72
CA ASN A 113 9.44 -27.46 -16.43
C ASN A 113 8.32 -26.55 -15.93
N GLU A 114 8.04 -26.64 -14.63
CA GLU A 114 7.11 -25.77 -13.91
C GLU A 114 7.59 -25.61 -12.48
N TYR A 115 7.78 -24.36 -12.05
CA TYR A 115 8.34 -24.05 -10.75
C TYR A 115 7.37 -23.24 -9.91
N ASN A 116 7.31 -23.54 -8.60
CA ASN A 116 6.66 -22.69 -7.61
C ASN A 116 7.73 -22.15 -6.66
N ASP A 117 8.41 -21.07 -7.06
CA ASP A 117 9.65 -20.62 -6.43
C ASP A 117 9.52 -20.35 -4.92
N VAL A 118 8.36 -19.87 -4.48
CA VAL A 118 8.12 -19.56 -3.07
C VAL A 118 8.03 -20.84 -2.24
N THR A 119 7.30 -21.84 -2.72
CA THR A 119 6.99 -23.05 -1.94
C THR A 119 8.02 -24.15 -2.14
N ASP A 120 8.55 -24.31 -3.35
CA ASP A 120 9.39 -25.43 -3.74
C ASP A 120 10.87 -25.12 -3.47
N TYR A 121 11.29 -23.85 -3.62
CA TYR A 121 12.70 -23.43 -3.52
C TYR A 121 13.03 -22.51 -2.34
N ASN A 122 12.07 -22.24 -1.44
CA ASN A 122 12.26 -21.29 -0.34
C ASN A 122 12.80 -19.94 -0.87
N PHE A 123 12.06 -19.29 -1.76
CA PHE A 123 12.41 -18.00 -2.37
C PHE A 123 13.11 -16.99 -1.42
N GLY A 124 12.59 -16.83 -0.20
CA GLY A 124 13.16 -15.98 0.84
C GLY A 124 14.59 -16.37 1.24
N SER A 125 14.91 -17.65 1.31
CA SER A 125 16.27 -18.15 1.59
C SER A 125 17.30 -17.69 0.55
N GLY A 126 16.85 -17.32 -0.65
CA GLY A 126 17.68 -16.75 -1.72
C GLY A 126 18.03 -15.27 -1.57
N LEU A 127 17.84 -14.65 -0.39
CA LEU A 127 18.16 -13.23 -0.17
C LEU A 127 19.62 -12.91 -0.50
N VAL A 128 19.84 -11.89 -1.32
CA VAL A 128 21.21 -11.46 -1.71
C VAL A 128 21.68 -10.25 -0.91
N ASN A 129 23.01 -10.11 -0.78
CA ASN A 129 23.63 -8.93 -0.17
C ASN A 129 23.54 -7.73 -1.13
N LEU A 130 22.94 -6.64 -0.66
CA LEU A 130 22.90 -5.37 -1.36
C LEU A 130 24.15 -4.55 -1.04
N LYS A 131 24.72 -3.93 -2.07
CA LYS A 131 25.75 -2.90 -1.96
C LYS A 131 25.10 -1.54 -1.68
N PRO A 132 25.83 -0.59 -1.04
CA PRO A 132 25.28 0.75 -0.77
C PRO A 132 24.73 1.48 -2.00
N ALA A 133 25.37 1.31 -3.16
CA ALA A 133 24.91 1.90 -4.43
C ALA A 133 23.55 1.36 -4.90
N GLU A 134 23.18 0.15 -4.46
CA GLU A 134 21.89 -0.46 -4.75
C GLU A 134 20.79 0.07 -3.82
N CYS A 135 21.08 0.95 -2.86
CA CYS A 135 20.10 1.58 -1.95
C CYS A 135 20.35 3.09 -1.82
N PRO A 136 20.24 3.86 -2.92
CA PRO A 136 20.65 5.26 -2.95
C PRO A 136 19.83 6.09 -1.96
N GLY A 137 20.53 6.85 -1.10
CA GLY A 137 19.92 7.70 -0.07
C GLY A 137 19.17 6.94 1.04
N GLY A 138 19.32 5.61 1.09
CA GLY A 138 18.60 4.74 2.01
C GLY A 138 19.48 4.07 3.05
N THR A 139 18.86 3.17 3.80
CA THR A 139 19.53 2.30 4.77
C THR A 139 19.33 0.85 4.36
N ILE A 140 20.40 0.06 4.43
CA ILE A 140 20.34 -1.39 4.20
C ILE A 140 20.32 -2.08 5.57
N LYS A 141 19.24 -2.81 5.87
CA LYS A 141 19.13 -3.62 7.07
C LYS A 141 19.73 -5.01 6.85
N THR A 142 20.43 -5.49 7.88
CA THR A 142 20.84 -6.89 7.98
C THR A 142 19.66 -7.74 8.43
N ILE A 143 19.40 -8.82 7.72
CA ILE A 143 18.35 -9.78 7.99
C ILE A 143 19.01 -11.11 8.35
N LYS A 144 18.60 -11.69 9.48
CA LYS A 144 18.89 -13.08 9.78
C LYS A 144 17.90 -13.96 9.00
N VAL A 145 18.37 -14.53 7.89
CA VAL A 145 17.55 -15.37 7.00
C VAL A 145 17.25 -16.70 7.72
N PRO A 146 15.97 -17.06 7.91
CA PRO A 146 15.60 -18.35 8.50
C PRO A 146 15.98 -19.51 7.57
N GLU A 147 16.24 -20.69 8.15
CA GLU A 147 16.32 -21.96 7.40
C GLU A 147 17.35 -21.95 6.24
N THR A 148 18.53 -21.33 6.44
CA THR A 148 19.68 -21.34 5.50
C THR A 148 20.90 -22.03 6.12
N ALA A 149 21.75 -22.63 5.26
CA ALA A 149 23.05 -23.18 5.62
C ALA A 149 24.16 -22.55 4.73
N PRO A 150 25.34 -22.18 5.26
CA PRO A 150 25.81 -22.37 6.63
C PRO A 150 25.31 -21.28 7.61
N ALA A 151 25.61 -21.49 8.91
CA ALA A 151 25.00 -20.83 10.08
C ALA A 151 25.14 -19.29 10.19
N ASP A 152 25.84 -18.62 9.27
CA ASP A 152 25.89 -17.16 9.18
C ASP A 152 24.88 -16.63 8.15
N SER A 153 23.62 -16.62 8.56
CA SER A 153 22.49 -16.20 7.74
C SER A 153 22.21 -14.69 7.74
N ASN A 154 23.18 -13.88 8.17
CA ASN A 154 23.04 -12.43 8.25
C ASN A 154 23.33 -11.78 6.88
N VAL A 155 22.28 -11.43 6.15
CA VAL A 155 22.38 -10.82 4.83
C VAL A 155 22.00 -9.34 4.89
N LYS A 156 22.83 -8.44 4.35
CA LYS A 156 22.50 -7.02 4.17
C LYS A 156 21.51 -6.88 3.01
N GLY A 157 20.27 -7.32 3.19
CA GLY A 157 19.38 -7.64 2.08
C GLY A 157 18.13 -6.77 1.92
N MET A 158 17.84 -5.85 2.84
CA MET A 158 16.64 -4.99 2.73
C MET A 158 16.99 -3.52 2.70
N CYS A 159 16.71 -2.88 1.57
CA CYS A 159 16.80 -1.44 1.43
C CYS A 159 15.52 -0.77 1.96
N THR A 160 15.70 0.37 2.64
CA THR A 160 14.63 1.31 2.94
C THR A 160 15.11 2.72 2.56
N THR A 161 14.43 3.36 1.61
CA THR A 161 14.80 4.69 1.10
C THR A 161 13.56 5.53 0.81
N THR A 162 13.73 6.77 0.37
CA THR A 162 12.65 7.61 -0.14
C THR A 162 12.96 8.13 -1.54
N ARG A 163 11.96 8.21 -2.41
CA ARG A 163 12.11 8.75 -3.77
C ARG A 163 11.06 9.80 -4.09
N SER A 164 11.37 10.69 -5.03
CA SER A 164 10.34 11.56 -5.62
C SER A 164 9.40 10.71 -6.48
N ARG A 165 8.11 11.04 -6.47
CA ARG A 165 7.10 10.41 -7.35
C ARG A 165 6.54 11.38 -8.39
N GLY A 166 7.20 12.52 -8.60
CA GLY A 166 6.68 13.62 -9.43
C GLY A 166 5.61 14.43 -8.71
N HIS A 167 4.65 14.98 -9.47
CA HIS A 167 3.59 15.81 -8.90
C HIS A 167 2.66 15.02 -7.98
N ALA A 168 2.46 15.52 -6.76
CA ALA A 168 1.36 15.09 -5.89
C ALA A 168 0.03 15.65 -6.40
N TYR A 169 0.04 16.91 -6.87
CA TYR A 169 -1.07 17.55 -7.56
C TYR A 169 -0.57 18.77 -8.34
N ARG A 170 -1.35 19.19 -9.34
CA ARG A 170 -1.27 20.48 -10.02
C ARG A 170 -2.68 20.93 -10.38
N MET A 171 -3.03 22.15 -10.01
CA MET A 171 -4.29 22.82 -10.34
C MET A 171 -3.99 24.27 -10.72
N GLN A 172 -4.63 24.78 -11.77
CA GLN A 172 -4.65 26.21 -12.09
C GLN A 172 -6.08 26.69 -11.85
N ALA A 173 -6.24 27.63 -10.94
CA ALA A 173 -7.52 28.25 -10.65
C ALA A 173 -7.85 29.34 -11.68
N ASP A 174 -9.14 29.67 -11.82
CA ASP A 174 -9.66 30.72 -12.70
C ASP A 174 -8.95 32.08 -12.58
N ASN A 175 -8.46 32.42 -11.38
CA ASN A 175 -7.68 33.65 -11.14
C ASN A 175 -6.19 33.53 -11.53
N ASN A 176 -5.83 32.56 -12.38
CA ASN A 176 -4.47 32.21 -12.80
C ASN A 176 -3.52 31.75 -11.69
N LYS A 177 -4.00 31.54 -10.46
CA LYS A 177 -3.17 31.00 -9.39
C LYS A 177 -2.92 29.51 -9.61
N VAL A 178 -1.66 29.09 -9.50
CA VAL A 178 -1.28 27.67 -9.59
C VAL A 178 -1.04 27.09 -8.20
N TYR A 179 -1.74 26.00 -7.90
CA TYR A 179 -1.49 25.14 -6.75
C TYR A 179 -0.77 23.88 -7.21
N GLN A 180 0.43 23.64 -6.70
CA GLN A 180 1.19 22.44 -7.03
C GLN A 180 2.06 21.97 -5.87
N ALA A 181 2.32 20.66 -5.81
CA ALA A 181 3.28 20.08 -4.90
C ALA A 181 3.96 18.86 -5.54
N GLN A 182 5.20 18.58 -5.14
CA GLN A 182 5.88 17.33 -5.47
C GLN A 182 5.57 16.29 -4.39
N GLY A 183 5.30 15.07 -4.82
CA GLY A 183 5.06 13.93 -3.96
C GLY A 183 6.33 13.16 -3.64
N LYS A 184 6.23 12.34 -2.60
CA LYS A 184 7.30 11.48 -2.10
C LYS A 184 6.76 10.08 -1.82
N ASP A 185 7.60 9.08 -2.08
CA ASP A 185 7.38 7.70 -1.67
C ASP A 185 8.40 7.30 -0.60
N LEU A 186 7.95 6.46 0.34
CA LEU A 186 8.81 5.50 1.05
C LEU A 186 8.93 4.24 0.20
N LEU A 187 10.15 3.72 0.06
CA LEU A 187 10.45 2.54 -0.73
C LEU A 187 11.14 1.48 0.12
N ILE A 188 10.65 0.25 0.07
CA ILE A 188 11.22 -0.91 0.77
C ILE A 188 11.35 -2.05 -0.23
N TYR A 189 12.55 -2.62 -0.38
CA TYR A 189 12.73 -3.77 -1.25
C TYR A 189 13.83 -4.73 -0.80
N THR A 190 13.70 -5.96 -1.28
CA THR A 190 14.71 -7.02 -1.20
C THR A 190 14.97 -7.59 -2.59
N VAL A 191 16.14 -8.18 -2.78
CA VAL A 191 16.47 -8.95 -3.99
C VAL A 191 16.70 -10.39 -3.58
N ASN A 192 16.05 -11.30 -4.29
CA ASN A 192 16.01 -12.73 -4.01
C ASN A 192 16.40 -13.51 -5.27
N LYS A 193 17.37 -14.41 -5.16
CA LYS A 193 17.87 -15.24 -6.25
C LYS A 193 17.30 -16.65 -6.15
N VAL A 194 16.72 -17.14 -7.23
CA VAL A 194 16.25 -18.53 -7.37
C VAL A 194 16.79 -19.07 -8.70
N GLY A 195 17.79 -19.95 -8.62
CA GLY A 195 18.51 -20.42 -9.80
C GLY A 195 19.17 -19.27 -10.57
N TRP A 196 18.80 -19.10 -11.83
CA TRP A 196 19.26 -18.03 -12.73
C TRP A 196 18.42 -16.74 -12.64
N TYR A 197 17.25 -16.79 -12.01
CA TYR A 197 16.39 -15.63 -11.84
C TYR A 197 16.76 -14.83 -10.61
N GLU A 198 16.64 -13.51 -10.74
CA GLU A 198 16.67 -12.58 -9.61
C GLU A 198 15.37 -11.78 -9.59
N TYR A 199 14.76 -11.70 -8.40
CA TYR A 199 13.48 -11.05 -8.18
C TYR A 199 13.63 -9.90 -7.19
N MET A 200 13.25 -8.70 -7.60
CA MET A 200 13.19 -7.52 -6.77
C MET A 200 11.78 -7.38 -6.20
N THR A 201 11.57 -7.73 -4.92
CA THR A 201 10.28 -7.51 -4.25
C THR A 201 10.20 -6.08 -3.75
N GLU A 202 9.41 -5.21 -4.39
CA GLU A 202 9.29 -3.78 -4.08
C GLU A 202 7.92 -3.44 -3.46
N TRP A 203 7.95 -2.79 -2.30
CA TRP A 203 6.80 -2.13 -1.68
C TRP A 203 7.02 -0.62 -1.66
N ARG A 204 6.09 0.12 -2.25
CA ARG A 204 6.15 1.60 -2.38
C ARG A 204 4.96 2.23 -1.70
N PHE A 205 5.22 3.05 -0.70
CA PHE A 205 4.24 3.72 0.15
C PHE A 205 4.24 5.22 -0.15
N SER A 206 3.23 5.69 -0.89
CA SER A 206 3.13 7.06 -1.35
C SER A 206 2.55 7.98 -0.29
N ASP A 207 2.89 9.26 -0.34
CA ASP A 207 2.40 10.26 0.61
C ASP A 207 0.90 10.56 0.52
N ASP A 208 0.24 10.22 -0.58
CA ASP A 208 -1.22 10.29 -0.72
C ASP A 208 -1.94 9.07 -0.14
N GLY A 209 -1.20 8.05 0.32
CA GLY A 209 -1.74 6.84 0.92
C GLY A 209 -1.76 5.63 -0.01
N THR A 210 -1.39 5.80 -1.30
CA THR A 210 -1.29 4.70 -2.26
C THR A 210 -0.16 3.74 -1.87
N VAL A 211 -0.41 2.44 -2.01
CA VAL A 211 0.61 1.40 -1.85
C VAL A 211 0.76 0.68 -3.19
N ASN A 212 1.95 0.68 -3.76
CA ASN A 212 2.26 -0.10 -4.96
C ASN A 212 3.06 -1.34 -4.55
N MET A 213 2.70 -2.48 -5.11
CA MET A 213 3.34 -3.77 -4.85
C MET A 213 3.84 -4.33 -6.17
N ASN A 214 5.16 -4.45 -6.31
CA ASN A 214 5.78 -4.86 -7.54
C ASN A 214 6.79 -5.99 -7.30
N VAL A 215 6.94 -6.85 -8.30
CA VAL A 215 8.07 -7.74 -8.45
C VAL A 215 8.77 -7.40 -9.76
N GLY A 216 10.07 -7.13 -9.68
CA GLY A 216 10.94 -6.96 -10.84
C GLY A 216 11.67 -8.27 -11.13
N ALA A 217 11.47 -8.88 -12.30
CA ALA A 217 12.22 -10.07 -12.75
C ALA A 217 13.45 -9.65 -13.57
N THR A 218 14.63 -10.16 -13.21
CA THR A 218 15.94 -9.90 -13.83
C THR A 218 16.84 -11.13 -13.65
N GLY A 219 18.16 -10.98 -13.75
CA GLY A 219 19.13 -12.06 -13.68
C GLY A 219 19.53 -12.54 -15.06
N SER A 220 19.35 -13.82 -15.34
CA SER A 220 19.69 -14.45 -16.63
C SER A 220 18.54 -15.30 -17.13
N LEU A 221 18.47 -15.53 -18.44
CA LEU A 221 17.61 -16.57 -19.00
C LEU A 221 18.04 -17.96 -18.50
N SER A 222 17.15 -18.95 -18.59
CA SER A 222 17.51 -20.35 -18.32
C SER A 222 18.69 -20.76 -19.19
N PRO A 223 19.78 -21.31 -18.61
CA PRO A 223 20.95 -21.70 -19.39
C PRO A 223 20.74 -22.99 -20.20
N PHE A 224 19.59 -23.65 -20.07
CA PHE A 224 19.35 -25.00 -20.60
C PHE A 224 18.34 -25.06 -21.75
N ASP A 225 17.63 -23.98 -22.05
CA ASP A 225 16.43 -24.02 -22.90
C ASP A 225 16.59 -23.13 -24.16
N TYR A 226 17.46 -23.55 -25.08
CA TYR A 226 17.86 -22.78 -26.29
C TYR A 226 17.53 -23.46 -27.64
N ASP A 227 16.70 -24.50 -27.63
CA ASP A 227 16.34 -25.29 -28.81
C ASP A 227 14.87 -25.15 -29.24
N ALA A 228 14.15 -24.13 -28.75
CA ALA A 228 12.72 -23.90 -28.99
C ALA A 228 12.38 -23.45 -30.43
N GLY A 229 12.49 -24.39 -31.37
CA GLY A 229 12.32 -24.16 -32.81
C GLY A 229 10.89 -24.16 -33.34
N ASP A 230 9.90 -24.46 -32.52
CA ASP A 230 8.52 -24.76 -32.93
C ASP A 230 7.49 -23.70 -32.55
N GLY A 231 7.96 -22.47 -32.33
CA GLY A 231 7.12 -21.32 -31.97
C GLY A 231 6.91 -21.14 -30.46
N ARG A 232 7.45 -22.04 -29.63
CA ARG A 232 7.43 -21.93 -28.16
C ARG A 232 8.60 -21.12 -27.59
N GLY A 233 9.34 -20.43 -28.44
CA GLY A 233 10.49 -19.62 -28.05
C GLY A 233 10.81 -18.55 -29.07
N TRP A 234 11.91 -17.84 -28.83
CA TRP A 234 12.34 -16.72 -29.66
C TRP A 234 13.82 -16.84 -30.03
N PRO A 235 14.20 -16.57 -31.30
CA PRO A 235 15.59 -16.58 -31.71
C PRO A 235 16.40 -15.51 -30.99
N ILE A 236 17.55 -15.89 -30.45
CA ILE A 236 18.49 -15.00 -29.79
C ILE A 236 19.94 -15.31 -30.18
N GLY A 237 20.81 -14.34 -29.95
CA GLY A 237 22.22 -14.43 -30.27
C GLY A 237 22.50 -14.34 -31.77
N LYS A 238 23.79 -14.43 -32.13
CA LYS A 238 24.24 -14.21 -33.50
C LYS A 238 23.65 -15.25 -34.46
N GLY A 239 22.95 -14.76 -35.49
CA GLY A 239 22.46 -15.60 -36.59
C GLY A 239 21.35 -16.58 -36.20
N ALA A 240 20.59 -16.29 -35.14
CA ALA A 240 19.41 -17.05 -34.72
C ALA A 240 19.65 -18.56 -34.52
N GLN A 241 20.89 -18.94 -34.15
CA GLN A 241 21.28 -20.33 -33.93
C GLN A 241 20.70 -20.89 -32.62
N ALA A 242 20.38 -20.01 -31.68
CA ALA A 242 19.79 -20.35 -30.39
C ALA A 242 18.38 -19.76 -30.29
N LYS A 243 17.47 -20.46 -29.61
CA LYS A 243 16.08 -20.05 -29.44
C LYS A 243 15.64 -20.26 -27.99
N ALA A 244 15.57 -19.19 -27.21
CA ALA A 244 15.17 -19.26 -25.82
C ALA A 244 13.70 -19.67 -25.69
N THR A 245 13.40 -20.67 -24.87
CA THR A 245 12.04 -21.10 -24.56
C THR A 245 11.29 -20.01 -23.80
N SER A 246 10.10 -19.68 -24.29
CA SER A 246 9.16 -18.76 -23.65
C SER A 246 8.60 -19.37 -22.36
N HIS A 247 8.27 -18.52 -21.40
CA HIS A 247 7.73 -18.94 -20.10
C HIS A 247 6.87 -17.84 -19.49
N SER A 248 6.11 -18.15 -18.45
CA SER A 248 5.33 -17.14 -17.71
C SER A 248 5.86 -16.91 -16.30
N HIS A 249 5.70 -15.72 -15.74
CA HIS A 249 5.87 -15.42 -14.31
C HIS A 249 4.51 -15.01 -13.73
N ASN A 250 3.88 -15.88 -12.95
CA ASN A 250 2.61 -15.60 -12.29
C ASN A 250 2.88 -15.29 -10.82
N VAL A 251 2.85 -14.01 -10.47
CA VAL A 251 3.17 -13.56 -9.11
C VAL A 251 1.88 -13.31 -8.35
N PHE A 252 1.79 -13.89 -7.15
CA PHE A 252 0.67 -13.73 -6.25
C PHE A 252 1.07 -12.90 -5.03
N TRP A 253 0.21 -11.98 -4.63
CA TRP A 253 0.28 -11.30 -3.34
C TRP A 253 -0.89 -11.74 -2.46
N ARG A 254 -0.64 -11.88 -1.16
CA ARG A 254 -1.66 -12.10 -0.13
C ARG A 254 -1.73 -10.86 0.76
N LEU A 255 -2.90 -10.23 0.82
CA LEU A 255 -3.16 -9.05 1.64
C LEU A 255 -4.23 -9.36 2.69
N ASP A 256 -3.88 -9.15 3.95
CA ASP A 256 -4.79 -9.20 5.07
C ASP A 256 -5.04 -7.76 5.53
N PHE A 257 -6.22 -7.24 5.21
CA PHE A 257 -6.61 -5.88 5.57
C PHE A 257 -7.02 -5.80 7.04
N GLY A 258 -6.56 -4.74 7.70
CA GLY A 258 -6.87 -4.42 9.09
C GLY A 258 -7.39 -2.99 9.21
N LEU A 259 -8.26 -2.56 8.29
CA LEU A 259 -8.69 -1.16 8.20
C LEU A 259 -9.25 -0.68 9.54
N ASP A 260 -8.73 0.45 10.01
CA ASP A 260 -9.11 1.06 11.30
C ASP A 260 -8.99 0.11 12.51
N GLY A 261 -8.15 -0.92 12.41
CA GLY A 261 -7.90 -1.89 13.48
C GLY A 261 -8.90 -3.05 13.51
N SER A 262 -9.74 -3.19 12.48
CA SER A 262 -10.68 -4.31 12.35
C SER A 262 -10.31 -5.22 11.19
N SER A 263 -10.39 -6.53 11.42
CA SER A 263 -10.31 -7.54 10.37
C SER A 263 -11.67 -7.79 9.69
N ALA A 264 -12.77 -7.26 10.24
CA ALA A 264 -14.13 -7.51 9.77
C ALA A 264 -14.52 -6.69 8.53
N ASN A 265 -13.56 -6.48 7.63
CA ASN A 265 -13.72 -5.64 6.44
C ASN A 265 -14.73 -6.23 5.46
N LYS A 266 -15.29 -5.38 4.60
CA LYS A 266 -16.25 -5.78 3.56
C LYS A 266 -15.63 -5.60 2.19
N ILE A 267 -16.05 -6.41 1.22
CA ILE A 267 -15.63 -6.26 -0.17
C ILE A 267 -16.81 -5.74 -0.99
N GLU A 268 -16.55 -4.76 -1.84
CA GLU A 268 -17.52 -4.21 -2.78
C GLU A 268 -16.96 -4.25 -4.18
N GLN A 269 -17.75 -4.75 -5.12
CA GLN A 269 -17.48 -4.71 -6.56
C GLN A 269 -18.26 -3.57 -7.19
N TYR A 270 -17.61 -2.86 -8.10
CA TYR A 270 -18.21 -1.82 -8.92
C TYR A 270 -18.12 -2.23 -10.38
N ASP A 271 -19.25 -2.14 -11.08
CA ASP A 271 -19.37 -2.40 -12.51
C ASP A 271 -20.05 -1.21 -13.17
N SER A 272 -19.37 -0.55 -14.11
CA SER A 272 -19.96 0.53 -14.89
C SER A 272 -20.34 0.05 -16.29
N LYS A 273 -21.55 0.41 -16.74
CA LYS A 273 -22.07 0.09 -18.07
C LYS A 273 -22.41 1.38 -18.82
N VAL A 274 -21.80 1.52 -19.99
CA VAL A 274 -22.11 2.59 -20.94
C VAL A 274 -23.35 2.21 -21.76
N SER A 275 -24.28 3.13 -21.88
CA SER A 275 -25.46 3.04 -22.73
C SER A 275 -25.44 4.16 -23.77
N ALA A 276 -26.00 3.90 -24.95
CA ALA A 276 -26.16 4.93 -25.98
C ALA A 276 -26.96 6.15 -25.45
N PRO A 277 -26.81 7.33 -26.08
CA PRO A 277 -27.60 8.50 -25.72
C PRO A 277 -29.10 8.20 -25.75
N ALA A 278 -29.83 8.55 -24.69
CA ALA A 278 -31.29 8.54 -24.72
C ALA A 278 -31.82 9.71 -25.58
N SER A 279 -33.06 9.61 -26.07
CA SER A 279 -33.69 10.71 -26.82
C SER A 279 -33.63 12.02 -26.01
N GLY A 280 -33.14 13.09 -26.64
CA GLY A 280 -32.94 14.39 -26.00
C GLY A 280 -31.64 14.55 -25.20
N GLN A 281 -30.78 13.52 -25.10
CA GLN A 281 -29.44 13.63 -24.50
C GLN A 281 -28.36 13.83 -25.57
N GLN A 282 -27.39 14.70 -25.27
CA GLN A 282 -26.29 15.00 -26.19
C GLN A 282 -25.24 13.87 -26.29
N GLY A 283 -25.17 12.97 -25.30
CA GLY A 283 -24.12 11.96 -25.22
C GLY A 283 -24.54 10.69 -24.49
N PRO A 284 -23.70 9.64 -24.54
CA PRO A 284 -23.95 8.37 -23.88
C PRO A 284 -23.99 8.54 -22.35
N THR A 285 -24.67 7.64 -21.67
CA THR A 285 -24.72 7.60 -20.21
C THR A 285 -23.90 6.45 -19.67
N ASN A 286 -23.37 6.60 -18.47
CA ASN A 286 -22.61 5.57 -17.79
C ASN A 286 -23.18 5.35 -16.39
N LYS A 287 -23.70 4.16 -16.12
CA LYS A 287 -24.28 3.82 -14.82
C LYS A 287 -23.41 2.80 -14.11
N THR A 288 -23.09 3.07 -12.85
CA THR A 288 -22.29 2.19 -12.00
C THR A 288 -23.18 1.45 -11.01
N THR A 289 -23.05 0.12 -10.99
CA THR A 289 -23.69 -0.75 -10.00
C THR A 289 -22.65 -1.14 -8.95
N ARG A 290 -23.03 -1.01 -7.67
CA ARG A 290 -22.25 -1.49 -6.52
C ARG A 290 -22.86 -2.79 -6.02
N THR A 291 -22.05 -3.84 -5.96
CA THR A 291 -22.44 -5.17 -5.47
C THR A 291 -21.60 -5.52 -4.24
N ALA A 292 -22.24 -5.90 -3.14
CA ALA A 292 -21.52 -6.45 -2.00
C ALA A 292 -21.04 -7.87 -2.31
N VAL A 293 -19.75 -8.13 -2.10
CA VAL A 293 -19.16 -9.48 -2.21
C VAL A 293 -19.16 -10.08 -0.80
N THR A 294 -20.19 -10.87 -0.50
CA THR A 294 -20.42 -11.44 0.84
C THR A 294 -19.92 -12.87 0.99
N LYS A 295 -19.60 -13.52 -0.12
CA LYS A 295 -19.02 -14.85 -0.17
C LYS A 295 -17.71 -14.80 -0.95
N GLU A 296 -16.89 -15.82 -0.74
CA GLU A 296 -15.66 -15.99 -1.48
C GLU A 296 -15.90 -15.92 -2.98
N LEU A 297 -14.97 -15.30 -3.69
CA LEU A 297 -15.12 -14.99 -5.10
C LEU A 297 -13.76 -14.99 -5.78
N ALA A 298 -13.69 -15.62 -6.95
CA ALA A 298 -12.63 -15.42 -7.92
C ALA A 298 -13.13 -14.44 -8.99
N GLY A 299 -12.31 -13.45 -9.35
CA GLY A 299 -12.73 -12.32 -10.17
C GLY A 299 -11.64 -11.86 -11.13
N ASP A 300 -12.09 -11.30 -12.25
CA ASP A 300 -11.22 -10.78 -13.30
C ASP A 300 -11.43 -9.28 -13.46
N ALA A 301 -10.31 -8.55 -13.54
CA ALA A 301 -10.33 -7.16 -13.97
C ALA A 301 -10.95 -7.09 -15.38
N LYS A 302 -11.87 -6.16 -15.55
CA LYS A 302 -12.57 -5.91 -16.82
C LYS A 302 -12.69 -4.41 -17.02
N ASN A 303 -13.03 -4.02 -18.24
CA ASN A 303 -13.29 -2.61 -18.53
C ASN A 303 -14.30 -2.03 -17.52
N MET A 304 -13.89 -0.99 -16.80
CA MET A 304 -14.69 -0.29 -15.79
C MET A 304 -15.26 -1.17 -14.66
N ARG A 305 -14.55 -2.27 -14.34
CA ARG A 305 -14.77 -3.07 -13.13
C ARG A 305 -13.62 -2.87 -12.16
N TRP A 306 -13.95 -2.68 -10.88
CA TRP A 306 -12.96 -2.62 -9.81
C TRP A 306 -13.58 -3.06 -8.48
N TRP A 307 -12.73 -3.26 -7.48
CA TRP A 307 -13.14 -3.64 -6.11
C TRP A 307 -12.54 -2.71 -5.08
N ARG A 308 -13.18 -2.62 -3.93
CA ARG A 308 -12.58 -2.04 -2.73
C ARG A 308 -12.80 -2.89 -1.50
N VAL A 309 -11.85 -2.78 -0.58
CA VAL A 309 -11.95 -3.26 0.79
C VAL A 309 -12.42 -2.09 1.66
N VAL A 310 -13.55 -2.27 2.34
CA VAL A 310 -14.24 -1.22 3.10
C VAL A 310 -14.15 -1.53 4.59
N SER A 311 -13.75 -0.54 5.37
CA SER A 311 -13.72 -0.60 6.82
C SER A 311 -15.11 -0.84 7.38
N ALA A 312 -15.22 -1.76 8.34
CA ALA A 312 -16.48 -1.98 9.06
C ALA A 312 -16.74 -0.96 10.16
N THR A 313 -15.73 -0.17 10.56
CA THR A 313 -15.78 0.64 11.77
C THR A 313 -15.36 2.09 11.55
N GLY A 314 -14.41 2.35 10.65
CA GLY A 314 -13.86 3.68 10.42
C GLY A 314 -14.53 4.45 9.31
N LYS A 315 -14.66 5.75 9.54
CA LYS A 315 -15.18 6.74 8.59
C LYS A 315 -14.22 7.92 8.48
N ASN A 316 -14.22 8.59 7.33
CA ASN A 316 -13.57 9.89 7.20
C ASN A 316 -14.40 11.00 7.88
N LYS A 317 -13.91 12.24 7.82
CA LYS A 317 -14.56 13.41 8.43
C LYS A 317 -15.92 13.75 7.82
N ASP A 318 -16.23 13.23 6.63
CA ASP A 318 -17.52 13.41 5.95
C ASP A 318 -18.50 12.25 6.21
N GLY A 319 -18.11 11.27 7.03
CA GLY A 319 -18.95 10.14 7.37
C GLY A 319 -18.97 9.01 6.34
N HIS A 320 -18.13 9.08 5.29
CA HIS A 320 -17.94 7.98 4.34
C HIS A 320 -17.08 6.88 4.97
N ALA A 321 -17.42 5.62 4.71
CA ALA A 321 -16.62 4.48 5.21
C ALA A 321 -15.25 4.48 4.55
N ARG A 322 -14.18 4.44 5.36
CA ARG A 322 -12.81 4.38 4.83
C ARG A 322 -12.60 3.10 4.05
N SER A 323 -11.93 3.19 2.92
CA SER A 323 -11.69 2.03 2.07
C SER A 323 -10.39 2.14 1.28
N TYR A 324 -9.96 1.00 0.74
CA TYR A 324 -8.87 0.93 -0.23
C TYR A 324 -9.38 0.23 -1.49
N GLU A 325 -9.22 0.90 -2.62
CA GLU A 325 -9.52 0.40 -3.96
C GLU A 325 -8.37 -0.47 -4.46
N LEU A 326 -8.68 -1.61 -5.07
CA LEU A 326 -7.72 -2.40 -5.83
C LEU A 326 -7.57 -1.75 -7.21
N VAL A 327 -6.33 -1.38 -7.56
CA VAL A 327 -5.97 -0.82 -8.86
C VAL A 327 -5.15 -1.87 -9.61
N PRO A 328 -5.76 -2.65 -10.52
CA PRO A 328 -5.06 -3.69 -11.26
C PRO A 328 -3.92 -3.10 -12.10
N GLY A 329 -2.80 -3.82 -12.18
CA GLY A 329 -1.75 -3.54 -13.15
C GLY A 329 -1.97 -4.29 -14.47
N ALA A 330 -1.04 -4.07 -15.41
CA ALA A 330 -0.99 -4.87 -16.63
C ALA A 330 -0.69 -6.34 -16.28
N THR A 331 -1.44 -7.26 -16.88
CA THR A 331 -1.32 -8.69 -16.61
C THR A 331 -1.54 -9.47 -17.90
N THR A 332 -0.70 -10.48 -18.13
CA THR A 332 -0.90 -11.50 -19.16
C THR A 332 -1.21 -12.81 -18.45
N LYS A 333 -2.50 -13.11 -18.30
CA LYS A 333 -2.97 -14.29 -17.56
C LYS A 333 -2.50 -15.60 -18.19
N TYR A 334 -1.87 -16.44 -17.38
CA TYR A 334 -1.61 -17.84 -17.71
C TYR A 334 -2.80 -18.71 -17.28
N SER A 335 -3.52 -19.32 -18.22
CA SER A 335 -4.73 -20.10 -17.89
C SER A 335 -4.49 -21.61 -17.70
N GLY A 336 -3.22 -22.05 -17.61
CA GLY A 336 -2.84 -23.47 -17.56
C GLY A 336 -3.02 -24.16 -16.19
N ARG A 337 -3.33 -23.40 -15.13
CA ARG A 337 -3.66 -23.92 -13.79
C ARG A 337 -4.88 -23.20 -13.23
N GLY A 338 -5.73 -23.90 -12.46
CA GLY A 338 -6.95 -23.30 -11.90
C GLY A 338 -6.69 -22.05 -11.05
N PHE A 339 -5.61 -22.06 -10.26
CA PHE A 339 -5.22 -20.94 -9.41
C PHE A 339 -4.66 -19.71 -10.15
N THR A 340 -4.33 -19.83 -11.43
CA THR A 340 -3.80 -18.72 -12.25
C THR A 340 -4.83 -18.13 -13.21
N GLN A 341 -6.06 -18.65 -13.22
CA GLN A 341 -7.10 -18.26 -14.19
C GLN A 341 -7.74 -16.90 -13.89
N HIS A 342 -7.64 -16.39 -12.67
CA HIS A 342 -8.26 -15.12 -12.27
C HIS A 342 -7.25 -14.10 -11.76
N ASP A 343 -7.59 -12.82 -11.90
CA ASP A 343 -6.76 -11.69 -11.47
C ASP A 343 -6.83 -11.49 -9.95
N VAL A 344 -7.97 -11.75 -9.33
CA VAL A 344 -8.18 -11.62 -7.89
C VAL A 344 -8.96 -12.79 -7.30
N TYR A 345 -8.64 -13.13 -6.05
CA TYR A 345 -9.43 -14.04 -5.23
C TYR A 345 -9.71 -13.38 -3.88
N PHE A 346 -10.94 -13.50 -3.40
CA PHE A 346 -11.35 -13.14 -2.05
C PHE A 346 -11.69 -14.43 -1.31
N THR A 347 -10.89 -14.77 -0.30
CA THR A 347 -11.15 -15.94 0.56
C THR A 347 -11.46 -15.51 1.98
N GLU A 348 -12.15 -16.35 2.73
CA GLU A 348 -12.27 -16.12 4.17
C GLU A 348 -10.94 -16.46 4.86
N TYR A 349 -10.56 -15.70 5.88
CA TYR A 349 -9.32 -15.95 6.59
C TYR A 349 -9.28 -17.38 7.15
N ASN A 350 -8.22 -18.09 6.77
CA ASN A 350 -7.87 -19.39 7.30
C ASN A 350 -6.35 -19.46 7.52
N LYS A 351 -5.93 -19.90 8.71
CA LYS A 351 -4.51 -20.01 9.09
C LYS A 351 -3.71 -20.98 8.19
N CYS A 352 -4.40 -21.87 7.49
CA CYS A 352 -3.85 -22.84 6.56
C CYS A 352 -3.60 -22.26 5.17
N GLU A 353 -4.20 -21.12 4.84
CA GLU A 353 -4.19 -20.51 3.52
C GLU A 353 -3.12 -19.42 3.47
N LYS A 354 -1.88 -19.83 3.22
CA LYS A 354 -0.67 -18.99 3.27
C LYS A 354 -0.07 -18.65 1.91
N TYR A 355 -0.20 -19.55 0.93
CA TYR A 355 0.41 -19.47 -0.40
C TYR A 355 -0.60 -19.82 -1.48
N ALA A 356 -0.58 -19.17 -2.64
CA ALA A 356 -1.61 -19.34 -3.67
C ALA A 356 -1.67 -20.75 -4.28
N SER A 357 -0.55 -21.49 -4.23
CA SER A 357 -0.42 -22.88 -4.66
C SER A 357 0.57 -23.63 -3.75
N ASN A 358 0.66 -24.95 -3.90
CA ASN A 358 1.63 -25.83 -3.22
C ASN A 358 1.78 -25.56 -1.71
N ASN A 359 0.66 -25.24 -1.06
CA ASN A 359 0.69 -24.86 0.34
C ASN A 359 1.21 -26.03 1.20
N PRO A 360 2.32 -25.84 1.96
CA PRO A 360 3.05 -26.94 2.58
C PRO A 360 2.44 -27.40 3.91
N LEU A 361 1.51 -26.64 4.48
CA LEU A 361 0.93 -26.98 5.77
C LEU A 361 0.04 -28.22 5.66
N ASN A 362 0.29 -29.19 6.54
CA ASN A 362 -0.60 -30.33 6.72
C ASN A 362 -1.83 -29.91 7.54
N CYS A 363 -2.82 -29.36 6.86
CA CYS A 363 -4.06 -28.85 7.46
C CYS A 363 -5.19 -29.88 7.51
N GLY A 364 -4.81 -31.14 7.69
CA GLY A 364 -5.72 -32.28 7.63
C GLY A 364 -5.86 -32.84 6.21
N THR A 365 -6.25 -34.11 6.13
CA THR A 365 -6.48 -34.82 4.87
C THR A 365 -7.55 -34.11 4.06
N GLY A 366 -7.25 -33.81 2.79
CA GLY A 366 -8.21 -33.21 1.86
C GLY A 366 -8.36 -31.69 1.93
N HIS A 367 -7.65 -30.99 2.83
CA HIS A 367 -7.61 -29.52 2.76
C HIS A 367 -7.00 -29.08 1.42
N PRO A 368 -7.70 -28.26 0.61
CA PRO A 368 -7.16 -27.86 -0.68
C PRO A 368 -5.86 -27.07 -0.56
N LYS A 369 -4.98 -27.16 -1.56
CA LYS A 369 -3.64 -26.56 -1.54
C LYS A 369 -3.49 -25.32 -2.42
N THR A 370 -4.56 -24.90 -3.10
CA THR A 370 -4.54 -23.82 -4.09
C THR A 370 -5.72 -22.87 -3.89
N VAL A 371 -5.52 -21.60 -4.19
CA VAL A 371 -6.49 -20.53 -3.89
C VAL A 371 -7.82 -20.68 -4.63
N ASP A 372 -7.81 -21.24 -5.84
CA ASP A 372 -9.03 -21.51 -6.61
C ASP A 372 -9.96 -22.52 -5.93
N LYS A 373 -9.40 -23.44 -5.14
CA LYS A 373 -10.17 -24.46 -4.42
C LYS A 373 -10.69 -23.98 -3.07
N TRP A 374 -10.14 -22.90 -2.54
CA TRP A 374 -10.65 -22.30 -1.30
C TRP A 374 -11.91 -21.49 -1.57
N VAL A 375 -12.02 -20.86 -2.75
CA VAL A 375 -13.26 -20.20 -3.20
C VAL A 375 -14.37 -21.24 -3.41
N ASN A 376 -15.04 -21.58 -2.32
CA ASN A 376 -16.07 -22.62 -2.27
C ASN A 376 -17.43 -22.07 -1.80
N GLY A 377 -17.52 -20.74 -1.65
CA GLY A 377 -18.74 -20.04 -1.28
C GLY A 377 -18.89 -19.78 0.22
N GLN A 378 -17.80 -19.89 1.00
CA GLN A 378 -17.79 -19.47 2.40
C GLN A 378 -18.16 -17.99 2.53
N THR A 379 -18.78 -17.61 3.65
CA THR A 379 -19.11 -16.20 3.92
C THR A 379 -17.86 -15.43 4.37
N LEU A 380 -17.67 -14.25 3.79
CA LEU A 380 -16.56 -13.35 4.12
C LEU A 380 -16.88 -12.55 5.40
N LYS A 381 -16.26 -12.94 6.51
CA LYS A 381 -16.26 -12.21 7.79
C LYS A 381 -14.92 -11.55 8.06
N HIS A 382 -13.82 -12.16 7.65
CA HIS A 382 -12.46 -11.63 7.63
C HIS A 382 -11.86 -11.93 6.25
N PRO A 383 -12.19 -11.09 5.23
CA PRO A 383 -11.72 -11.34 3.88
C PRO A 383 -10.20 -11.18 3.76
N VAL A 384 -9.57 -12.14 3.08
CA VAL A 384 -8.19 -12.08 2.60
C VAL A 384 -8.22 -11.84 1.10
N VAL A 385 -7.43 -10.88 0.63
CA VAL A 385 -7.33 -10.54 -0.78
C VAL A 385 -6.08 -11.20 -1.36
N TRP A 386 -6.26 -11.92 -2.46
CA TRP A 386 -5.18 -12.47 -3.26
C TRP A 386 -5.20 -11.80 -4.63
N VAL A 387 -4.05 -11.31 -5.09
CA VAL A 387 -3.93 -10.67 -6.41
C VAL A 387 -2.89 -11.43 -7.21
N ASN A 388 -3.26 -11.81 -8.43
CA ASN A 388 -2.42 -12.49 -9.41
C ASN A 388 -2.08 -11.52 -10.54
N VAL A 389 -0.79 -11.34 -10.80
CA VAL A 389 -0.32 -10.59 -11.96
C VAL A 389 0.60 -11.51 -12.75
N GLY A 390 0.24 -11.78 -14.00
CA GLY A 390 1.01 -12.62 -14.92
C GLY A 390 1.87 -11.79 -15.87
N PHE A 391 3.00 -12.36 -16.26
CA PHE A 391 3.89 -11.85 -17.31
C PHE A 391 4.34 -13.00 -18.20
N HIS A 392 3.99 -12.97 -19.49
CA HIS A 392 4.44 -13.93 -20.48
C HIS A 392 5.70 -13.40 -21.13
N HIS A 393 6.80 -14.09 -20.88
CA HIS A 393 8.13 -13.69 -21.29
C HIS A 393 8.52 -14.45 -22.56
N ILE A 394 8.34 -13.78 -23.70
CA ILE A 394 8.98 -14.15 -24.96
C ILE A 394 10.29 -13.36 -25.01
N ALA A 395 11.39 -14.04 -24.73
CA ALA A 395 12.70 -13.40 -24.58
C ALA A 395 13.11 -12.66 -25.86
N ARG A 396 13.82 -11.55 -25.72
CA ARG A 396 14.43 -10.81 -26.84
C ARG A 396 15.95 -10.84 -26.71
N ASP A 397 16.65 -10.39 -27.74
CA ASP A 397 18.12 -10.30 -27.71
C ASP A 397 18.63 -9.44 -26.55
N GLU A 398 17.90 -8.39 -26.19
CA GLU A 398 18.21 -7.51 -25.06
C GLU A 398 18.05 -8.17 -23.69
N ASP A 399 17.36 -9.32 -23.61
CA ASP A 399 17.15 -10.08 -22.36
C ASP A 399 18.28 -11.08 -22.08
N GLN A 400 19.29 -11.15 -22.95
CA GLN A 400 20.54 -11.87 -22.67
C GLN A 400 21.28 -11.25 -21.48
N GLN A 401 22.17 -12.02 -20.85
CA GLN A 401 22.75 -11.65 -19.58
C GLN A 401 23.59 -10.34 -19.64
N PRO A 402 23.37 -9.39 -18.71
CA PRO A 402 22.31 -9.35 -17.69
C PRO A 402 20.95 -8.91 -18.26
N MET A 403 19.88 -9.63 -17.89
CA MET A 403 18.52 -9.31 -18.32
C MET A 403 18.04 -7.99 -17.68
N PRO A 404 17.46 -7.05 -18.45
CA PRO A 404 16.80 -5.86 -17.91
C PRO A 404 15.69 -6.23 -16.91
N VAL A 405 15.37 -5.32 -15.99
CA VAL A 405 14.30 -5.57 -15.02
C VAL A 405 12.93 -5.41 -15.69
N HIS A 406 12.13 -6.47 -15.66
CA HIS A 406 10.73 -6.47 -16.05
C HIS A 406 9.85 -6.34 -14.81
N TRP A 407 9.07 -5.26 -14.70
CA TRP A 407 8.22 -5.01 -13.53
C TRP A 407 6.79 -5.47 -13.77
N GLN A 408 6.26 -6.27 -12.84
CA GLN A 408 4.84 -6.61 -12.76
C GLN A 408 4.31 -6.32 -11.35
N GLY A 409 3.07 -5.89 -11.24
CA GLY A 409 2.51 -5.48 -9.96
C GLY A 409 1.14 -4.85 -10.07
N PHE A 410 0.66 -4.31 -8.95
CA PHE A 410 -0.61 -3.62 -8.83
C PHE A 410 -0.53 -2.59 -7.70
N SER A 411 -1.61 -1.84 -7.46
CA SER A 411 -1.68 -0.92 -6.34
C SER A 411 -2.96 -1.07 -5.53
N ILE A 412 -2.91 -0.57 -4.29
CA ILE A 412 -4.11 -0.24 -3.53
C ILE A 412 -4.13 1.26 -3.27
N ALA A 413 -5.24 1.90 -3.61
CA ALA A 413 -5.40 3.35 -3.52
C ALA A 413 -6.43 3.71 -2.43
N PRO A 414 -6.16 4.73 -1.61
CA PRO A 414 -7.14 5.25 -0.66
C PRO A 414 -8.42 5.66 -1.36
N ARG A 415 -9.56 5.21 -0.84
CA ARG A 415 -10.88 5.67 -1.26
C ARG A 415 -11.67 6.01 -0.02
N ASP A 416 -12.03 7.29 0.13
CA ASP A 416 -12.69 7.80 1.33
C ASP A 416 -11.87 7.62 2.63
N VAL A 417 -10.54 7.49 2.57
CA VAL A 417 -9.70 7.43 3.80
C VAL A 417 -9.67 8.78 4.51
N THR A 418 -9.49 9.84 3.74
CA THR A 418 -9.63 11.25 4.13
C THR A 418 -10.84 11.88 3.45
N ALA A 419 -11.30 13.03 3.94
CA ALA A 419 -12.43 13.78 3.35
C ALA A 419 -12.05 14.44 2.02
N MET A 420 -10.84 14.99 1.96
CA MET A 420 -10.25 15.58 0.76
C MET A 420 -8.93 14.89 0.45
N ASN A 421 -8.31 15.27 -0.67
CA ASN A 421 -6.90 14.96 -0.92
C ASN A 421 -6.08 15.28 0.36
N PRO A 422 -5.35 14.30 0.93
CA PRO A 422 -4.61 14.49 2.19
C PRO A 422 -3.53 15.57 2.12
N LEU A 423 -3.13 15.97 0.92
CA LEU A 423 -2.12 16.99 0.64
C LEU A 423 -2.72 18.33 0.21
N THR A 424 -4.04 18.50 0.33
CA THR A 424 -4.73 19.76 -0.01
C THR A 424 -4.07 20.94 0.72
N PRO A 425 -3.67 22.00 0.00
CA PRO A 425 -3.06 23.16 0.64
C PRO A 425 -4.09 23.91 1.48
N SER A 426 -3.63 24.61 2.53
CA SER A 426 -4.52 25.30 3.47
C SER A 426 -5.48 26.31 2.82
N ALA A 427 -5.10 26.88 1.68
CA ALA A 427 -5.93 27.81 0.91
C ALA A 427 -7.16 27.15 0.25
N LEU A 428 -7.17 25.83 0.09
CA LEU A 428 -8.26 25.06 -0.52
C LEU A 428 -8.98 24.14 0.48
N LYS A 429 -8.69 24.27 1.79
CA LYS A 429 -9.23 23.38 2.84
C LYS A 429 -10.77 23.38 2.94
N ASP A 430 -11.40 24.46 2.47
CA ASP A 430 -12.84 24.66 2.54
C ASP A 430 -13.56 24.24 1.24
N GLU A 431 -12.82 23.79 0.22
CA GLU A 431 -13.34 23.26 -1.06
C GLU A 431 -13.74 21.79 -0.93
N ASN A 432 -14.40 21.43 0.17
CA ASN A 432 -14.91 20.08 0.40
C ASN A 432 -16.34 19.94 -0.12
N GLY A 433 -16.54 19.18 -1.19
CA GLY A 433 -17.83 18.99 -1.84
C GLY A 433 -18.01 19.93 -3.03
N ILE A 434 -19.04 20.78 -3.00
CA ILE A 434 -19.33 21.74 -4.08
C ILE A 434 -18.29 22.87 -4.01
N PRO A 435 -17.48 23.10 -5.07
CA PRO A 435 -16.53 24.21 -5.08
C PRO A 435 -17.24 25.56 -4.96
N ARG A 436 -16.72 26.48 -4.15
CA ARG A 436 -17.40 27.77 -3.86
C ARG A 436 -17.36 28.75 -5.02
N ASN A 437 -16.33 28.66 -5.85
CA ASN A 437 -16.16 29.38 -7.10
C ASN A 437 -15.77 28.34 -8.15
N GLY A 438 -16.26 28.42 -9.39
CA GLY A 438 -15.83 27.54 -10.47
C GLY A 438 -14.32 27.31 -10.46
N GLY A 439 -13.92 26.05 -10.65
CA GLY A 439 -12.56 25.56 -10.39
C GLY A 439 -11.47 26.28 -11.15
#